data_AF-A0A7W8F7I1-F1
#
_entry.id   AF-A0A7W8F7I1-F1
#
_cell.length_a   1.000
_cell.length_b   1.000
_cell.length_c   1.000
_cell.angle_alpha   90.00
_cell.angle_beta   90.00
_cell.angle_gamma   90.00
#
_symmetry.space_group_name_H-M   'P 1'
#
loop_
_entity.id
_entity.type
_entity.pdbx_description
1 polymer ?
#
loop_
_entity_poly.entity_id
_entity_poly.type
_entity_poly.pdbx_seq_one_letter_code
_entity_poly.pdbx_strand_id
1 'polypeptide(L)' 'MARPSQYPLELRRRAVRMVAEVRPDYDTEWAAMKAVA' A
#
# COMPACT_ATOMS: atom_id res chain seq x y z
N MET A 1 -17.99 -14.95 -14.68
CA MET A 1 -17.31 -14.89 -13.37
C MET A 1 -16.31 -13.74 -13.41
N ALA A 2 -16.33 -12.83 -12.42
CA ALA A 2 -15.32 -11.78 -12.32
C ALA A 2 -13.94 -12.43 -12.14
N ARG A 3 -12.93 -11.97 -12.90
CA ARG A 3 -11.55 -12.43 -12.72
C ARG A 3 -11.13 -12.13 -11.28
N PRO A 4 -10.68 -13.12 -10.49
CA PRO A 4 -10.18 -12.84 -9.15
C PRO A 4 -9.07 -11.81 -9.26
N SER A 5 -9.16 -10.74 -8.46
CA SER A 5 -8.11 -9.73 -8.42
C SER A 5 -6.79 -10.41 -8.06
N GLN A 6 -5.72 -10.08 -8.78
CA GLN A 6 -4.38 -10.64 -8.53
C GLN A 6 -3.87 -10.33 -7.12
N TYR A 7 -4.42 -9.29 -6.49
CA TYR A 7 -4.09 -8.91 -5.13
C TYR A 7 -5.32 -9.12 -4.24
N PRO A 8 -5.23 -10.03 -3.24
CA PRO A 8 -6.28 -10.21 -2.25
C PRO A 8 -6.64 -8.88 -1.59
N LEU A 9 -7.93 -8.71 -1.24
CA LEU A 9 -8.43 -7.49 -0.62
C LEU A 9 -7.70 -7.15 0.69
N GLU A 10 -7.38 -8.18 1.47
CA GLU A 10 -6.63 -8.05 2.73
C GLU A 10 -5.23 -7.49 2.49
N LEU A 11 -4.53 -7.99 1.46
CA LEU A 11 -3.22 -7.50 1.08
C LEU A 11 -3.27 -6.02 0.69
N ARG A 12 -4.26 -5.64 -0.13
CA ARG A 12 -4.44 -4.24 -0.55
C ARG A 12 -4.72 -3.31 0.64
N ARG A 13 -5.61 -3.72 1.55
CA ARG A 13 -5.95 -2.95 2.75
C ARG A 13 -4.75 -2.79 3.68
N ARG A 14 -3.98 -3.86 3.87
CA ARG A 14 -2.75 -3.83 4.68
C ARG A 14 -1.71 -2.90 4.09
N ALA A 15 -1.46 -2.99 2.77
CA ALA A 15 -0.49 -2.12 2.10
C ALA A 15 -0.86 -0.63 2.23
N VAL A 16 -2.13 -0.27 2.02
CA VAL A 16 -2.60 1.12 2.19
C VAL A 16 -2.43 1.60 3.63
N ARG A 17 -2.71 0.75 4.62
CA ARG A 17 -2.50 1.11 6.03
C ARG A 17 -1.03 1.35 6.34
N MET A 18 -0.14 0.48 5.86
CA MET A 18 1.30 0.61 6.07
C MET A 18 1.85 1.90 5.44
N VAL A 19 1.41 2.25 4.22
CA VAL A 19 1.83 3.52 3.58
C VAL A 19 1.38 4.73 4.40
N ALA A 20 0.17 4.70 4.96
CA ALA A 20 -0.34 5.77 5.82
C ALA A 20 0.46 5.88 7.13
N GLU A 21 0.88 4.76 7.71
CA GLU A 21 1.68 4.71 8.94
C GLU A 21 3.07 5.31 8.73
N VAL A 22 3.74 5.00 7.61
CA VAL A 22 5.09 5.50 7.32
C VAL A 22 5.13 6.85 6.60
N ARG A 23 3.98 7.36 6.10
CA ARG A 23 3.91 8.64 5.35
C ARG A 23 4.57 9.82 6.08
N PRO A 24 4.45 10.00 7.41
CA PRO A 24 5.08 11.11 8.13
C PRO A 24 6.61 11.05 8.13
N ASP A 25 7.21 9.88 7.91
CA ASP A 25 8.67 9.68 7.95
C ASP A 25 9.36 10.02 6.62
N TYR A 26 8.59 10.38 5.59
CA TYR A 26 9.11 10.69 4.26
C TYR A 26 8.60 12.03 3.74
N ASP A 27 9.44 12.75 3.00
CA ASP A 27 9.05 14.04 2.40
C ASP A 27 7.96 13.89 1.33
N THR A 28 7.99 12.78 0.59
CA THR A 28 7.08 12.54 -0.54
C THR A 28 6.30 11.25 -0.38
N GLU A 29 5.06 11.27 -0.87
CA GLU A 29 4.19 10.09 -0.89
C GLU A 29 4.81 8.96 -1.73
N TRP A 30 5.47 9.32 -2.83
CA TRP A 30 6.22 8.37 -3.65
C TRP A 30 7.33 7.65 -2.88
N ALA A 31 8.06 8.35 -2.00
CA ALA A 31 9.07 7.72 -1.16
C ALA A 31 8.45 6.75 -0.14
N ALA A 32 7.35 7.14 0.50
CA ALA A 32 6.60 6.27 1.41
C ALA A 32 6.05 5.01 0.71
N MET A 33 5.51 5.16 -0.51
CA MET A 33 5.03 4.03 -1.32
C MET A 33 6.17 3.07 -1.69
N LYS A 34 7.34 3.60 -2.10
CA LYS A 34 8.52 2.78 -2.43
C LYS A 34 9.12 2.03 -1.23
N ALA A 35 8.90 2.52 -0.01
CA ALA A 35 9.37 1.83 1.19
C ALA A 35 8.50 0.61 1.56
N VAL A 36 7.26 0.56 1.07
CA VAL A 36 6.29 -0.53 1.34
C VAL A 36 6.22 -1.55 0.21
N ALA A 37 6.50 -1.14 -1.04
CA ALA A 37 6.45 -1.96 -2.26
C ALA A 37 7.65 -2.92 -2.35
#